data_AF-B7P446-F1
#
_entry.id   AF-B7P446-F1
#
_cell.length_a   1.000
_cell.length_b   1.000
_cell.length_c   1.000
_cell.angle_alpha   90.00
_cell.angle_beta   90.00
_cell.angle_gamma   90.00
#
_symmetry.space_group_name_H-M   'P 1'
#
loop_
_entity.id
_entity.type
_entity.pdbx_description
1 polymer ?
#
loop_
_entity_poly.entity_id
_entity_poly.type
_entity_poly.pdbx_seq_one_letter_code
_entity_poly.pdbx_strand_id
1 'polypeptide(L)'
;CSVSASSITDANHFLDTVLGEKVPALIEDYQSLYPFATTLPSYFEIPSTNILTNRALQVDVSHGEYRGFHDAVKRLGDCQAPVLRDGKTSIKCTLDFAGMTANYTTMVGDETIYRGAHNRTIRRDFLCAVFNSFHDHRLPRPALLRTFEVPHLHFTTLYNSDLHLNTERQRQFKAHIEAKVKQTLQEALYADYKLQLTRAVAATPFPNV
;
A
#
# COMPACT_ATOMS: atom_id res chain seq x y z
N CYS A 1 -25.66 32.55 -15.06
CA CYS A 1 -25.40 31.23 -14.46
C CYS A 1 -24.00 31.21 -13.88
N SER A 2 -23.84 31.61 -12.62
CA SER A 2 -22.57 31.60 -11.91
C SER A 2 -22.41 30.27 -11.17
N VAL A 3 -21.49 29.42 -11.61
CA VAL A 3 -21.05 28.26 -10.82
C VAL A 3 -20.12 28.79 -9.74
N SER A 4 -20.50 28.65 -8.48
CA SER A 4 -19.56 28.73 -7.36
C SER A 4 -18.61 27.55 -7.49
N ALA A 5 -17.40 27.80 -8.00
CA ALA A 5 -16.36 26.79 -7.99
C ALA A 5 -15.82 26.66 -6.57
N SER A 6 -16.26 25.65 -5.83
CA SER A 6 -15.33 24.94 -4.97
C SER A 6 -14.20 24.47 -5.88
N SER A 7 -13.03 25.04 -5.72
CA SER A 7 -11.96 24.91 -6.68
C SER A 7 -11.34 23.51 -6.62
N ILE A 8 -10.56 23.19 -7.66
CA ILE A 8 -9.65 22.04 -7.60
C ILE A 8 -8.69 22.19 -6.40
N THR A 9 -8.32 23.43 -6.03
CA THR A 9 -7.54 23.74 -4.83
C THR A 9 -8.22 23.30 -3.53
N ASP A 10 -9.54 23.47 -3.40
CA ASP A 10 -10.28 23.04 -2.20
C ASP A 10 -10.39 21.51 -2.11
N ALA A 11 -10.57 20.84 -3.26
CA ALA A 11 -10.55 19.38 -3.35
C ALA A 11 -9.16 18.80 -3.01
N ASN A 12 -8.11 19.45 -3.51
CA ASN A 12 -6.72 19.15 -3.21
C ASN A 12 -6.43 19.33 -1.72
N HIS A 13 -6.73 20.51 -1.16
CA HIS A 13 -6.50 20.81 0.26
C HIS A 13 -7.26 19.84 1.18
N PHE A 14 -8.50 19.49 0.86
CA PHE A 14 -9.24 18.48 1.61
C PHE A 14 -8.48 17.15 1.68
N LEU A 15 -8.02 16.63 0.53
CA LEU A 15 -7.29 15.37 0.51
C LEU A 15 -5.89 15.49 1.14
N ASP A 16 -5.21 16.62 0.94
CA ASP A 16 -3.88 16.85 1.50
C ASP A 16 -3.93 16.99 3.03
N THR A 17 -4.99 17.56 3.61
CA THR A 17 -5.26 17.50 5.07
C THR A 17 -5.64 16.09 5.54
N VAL A 18 -6.45 15.34 4.77
CA VAL A 18 -6.76 13.93 5.10
C VAL A 18 -5.48 13.10 5.18
N LEU A 19 -4.60 13.18 4.17
CA LEU A 19 -3.38 12.35 4.08
C LEU A 19 -2.18 12.90 4.85
N GLY A 20 -2.11 14.22 5.06
CA GLY A 20 -0.97 14.91 5.69
C GLY A 20 -1.14 15.13 7.19
N GLU A 21 -2.37 15.16 7.70
CA GLU A 21 -2.66 15.37 9.13
C GLU A 21 -3.47 14.23 9.74
N LYS A 22 -4.64 13.91 9.16
CA LYS A 22 -5.64 13.08 9.86
C LYS A 22 -5.34 11.58 9.77
N VAL A 23 -4.84 11.11 8.64
CA VAL A 23 -4.34 9.73 8.46
C VAL A 23 -3.13 9.45 9.36
N PRO A 24 -2.04 10.25 9.37
CA PRO A 24 -0.91 9.99 10.26
C PRO A 24 -1.32 9.94 11.73
N ALA A 25 -2.05 10.94 12.23
CA ALA A 25 -2.51 10.97 13.63
C ALA A 25 -3.41 9.78 14.03
N LEU A 26 -4.16 9.19 13.09
CA LEU A 26 -4.98 7.98 13.33
C LEU A 26 -4.22 6.67 13.16
N ILE A 27 -3.01 6.70 12.58
CA ILE A 27 -2.17 5.52 12.32
C ILE A 27 -1.05 5.40 13.36
N GLU A 28 -0.52 6.50 13.88
CA GLU A 28 0.51 6.49 14.93
C GLU A 28 0.04 5.78 16.22
N ASP A 29 -1.24 5.91 16.56
CA ASP A 29 -1.90 5.16 17.66
C ASP A 29 -2.24 3.69 17.29
N TYR A 30 -2.00 3.24 16.05
CA TYR A 30 -2.54 1.99 15.51
C TYR A 30 -1.46 0.95 15.19
N GLN A 31 -1.17 0.11 16.20
CA GLN A 31 -0.03 -0.83 16.22
C GLN A 31 0.06 -1.86 15.09
N SER A 32 -1.02 -2.14 14.34
CA SER A 32 -0.96 -3.04 13.17
C SER A 32 -0.42 -2.35 11.90
N LEU A 33 -0.26 -1.02 11.92
CA LEU A 33 0.25 -0.22 10.80
C LEU A 33 1.47 0.64 11.17
N TYR A 34 1.62 1.03 12.44
CA TYR A 34 2.71 1.89 12.92
C TYR A 34 3.59 1.20 13.98
N PRO A 35 4.94 1.34 13.91
CA PRO A 35 5.71 2.02 12.85
C PRO A 35 5.85 1.19 11.56
N PHE A 36 5.29 -0.01 11.53
CA PHE A 36 5.16 -0.87 10.36
C PHE A 36 4.06 -1.93 10.57
N ALA A 37 3.40 -2.35 9.49
CA ALA A 37 2.65 -3.61 9.49
C ALA A 37 3.60 -4.80 9.33
N THR A 38 3.22 -5.98 9.82
CA THR A 38 4.00 -7.22 9.68
C THR A 38 3.33 -8.25 8.77
N THR A 39 4.12 -9.09 8.10
CA THR A 39 3.60 -10.33 7.51
C THR A 39 3.75 -11.50 8.47
N LEU A 40 2.78 -12.41 8.48
CA LEU A 40 2.93 -13.69 9.16
C LEU A 40 3.99 -14.55 8.45
N PRO A 41 4.85 -15.29 9.19
CA PRO A 41 5.85 -16.17 8.61
C PRO A 41 5.27 -17.14 7.58
N SER A 42 6.02 -17.42 6.52
CA SER A 42 5.55 -18.30 5.44
C SER A 42 6.69 -19.03 4.73
N TYR A 43 6.48 -20.31 4.47
CA TYR A 43 7.37 -21.17 3.70
C TYR A 43 6.99 -21.18 2.21
N PHE A 44 7.98 -21.26 1.31
CA PHE A 44 7.79 -21.77 -0.04
C PHE A 44 9.01 -22.54 -0.54
N GLU A 45 8.81 -23.35 -1.56
CA GLU A 45 9.85 -24.17 -2.18
C GLU A 45 10.05 -23.76 -3.64
N ILE A 46 11.31 -23.68 -4.07
CA ILE A 46 11.67 -23.53 -5.49
C ILE A 46 12.15 -24.88 -5.99
N PRO A 47 11.43 -25.54 -6.92
CA PRO A 47 11.74 -26.89 -7.38
C PRO A 47 13.18 -27.09 -7.87
N SER A 48 13.62 -28.34 -7.84
CA SER A 48 14.83 -28.79 -8.54
C SER A 48 14.71 -28.57 -10.05
N THR A 49 15.74 -28.00 -10.67
CA THR A 49 15.93 -28.12 -12.12
C THR A 49 16.49 -29.51 -12.45
N ASN A 50 16.32 -29.99 -13.68
CA ASN A 50 16.74 -31.34 -14.13
C ASN A 50 18.28 -31.50 -14.28
N ILE A 51 19.05 -30.98 -13.32
CA ILE A 51 20.51 -31.03 -13.23
C ILE A 51 20.85 -31.74 -11.93
N LEU A 52 21.69 -32.77 -11.99
CA LEU A 52 21.99 -33.72 -10.89
C LEU A 52 22.39 -33.11 -9.54
N THR A 53 22.81 -31.84 -9.51
CA THR A 53 23.23 -31.10 -8.30
C THR A 53 22.21 -30.06 -7.82
N ASN A 54 21.13 -29.76 -8.56
CA ASN A 54 20.13 -28.77 -8.16
C ASN A 54 18.99 -29.41 -7.35
N ARG A 55 19.20 -29.60 -6.04
CA ARG A 55 18.10 -29.93 -5.11
C ARG A 55 17.07 -28.80 -5.02
N ALA A 56 15.84 -29.12 -4.61
CA ALA A 56 14.82 -28.12 -4.28
C ALA A 56 15.34 -27.16 -3.18
N LEU A 57 14.93 -25.89 -3.25
CA LEU A 57 15.41 -24.84 -2.34
C LEU A 57 14.28 -24.46 -1.39
N GLN A 58 14.55 -24.58 -0.11
CA GLN A 58 13.62 -24.21 0.95
C GLN A 58 13.82 -22.73 1.31
N VAL A 59 12.72 -21.98 1.37
CA VAL A 59 12.73 -20.55 1.69
C VAL A 59 11.72 -20.25 2.80
N ASP A 60 12.25 -19.93 3.98
CA ASP A 60 11.47 -19.43 5.10
C ASP A 60 11.46 -17.89 5.07
N VAL A 61 10.30 -17.30 4.80
CA VAL A 61 10.08 -15.85 5.02
C VAL A 61 9.78 -15.69 6.50
N SER A 62 10.78 -15.28 7.29
CA SER A 62 10.71 -15.29 8.76
C SER A 62 10.12 -14.01 9.35
N HIS A 63 10.34 -12.88 8.71
CA HIS A 63 9.81 -11.56 9.10
C HIS A 63 9.66 -10.67 7.87
N GLY A 64 8.68 -9.77 7.89
CA GLY A 64 8.47 -8.79 6.84
C GLY A 64 7.75 -7.55 7.36
N GLU A 65 8.30 -6.36 7.09
CA GLU A 65 7.85 -5.07 7.60
C GLU A 65 7.40 -4.17 6.45
N TYR A 66 6.17 -3.65 6.52
CA TYR A 66 5.64 -2.68 5.56
C TYR A 66 5.59 -1.30 6.21
N ARG A 67 6.35 -0.36 5.66
CA ARG A 67 6.52 1.01 6.19
C ARG A 67 5.94 2.03 5.23
N GLY A 68 5.46 3.15 5.77
CA GLY A 68 4.92 4.26 4.97
C GLY A 68 3.41 4.53 5.12
N PHE A 69 2.68 3.77 5.94
CA PHE A 69 1.21 3.94 6.05
C PHE A 69 0.79 5.31 6.59
N HIS A 70 1.53 5.87 7.56
CA HIS A 70 1.21 7.16 8.17
C HIS A 70 1.54 8.37 7.28
N ASP A 71 2.62 8.29 6.50
CA ASP A 71 3.36 9.44 5.98
C ASP A 71 3.63 9.38 4.46
N ALA A 72 3.76 8.20 3.88
CA ALA A 72 4.25 8.04 2.51
C ALA A 72 3.16 8.08 1.43
N VAL A 73 1.88 8.06 1.82
CA VAL A 73 0.74 8.19 0.91
C VAL A 73 0.49 9.66 0.59
N LYS A 74 0.34 9.98 -0.70
CA LYS A 74 0.15 11.35 -1.20
C LYS A 74 -0.91 11.40 -2.29
N ARG A 75 -1.41 12.60 -2.60
CA ARG A 75 -2.26 12.88 -3.75
C ARG A 75 -1.40 12.89 -5.04
N LEU A 76 -1.84 12.17 -6.08
CA LEU A 76 -1.16 12.12 -7.37
C LEU A 76 -1.80 13.07 -8.38
N GLY A 77 -1.14 14.21 -8.60
CA GLY A 77 -1.69 15.29 -9.45
C GLY A 77 -2.95 15.90 -8.84
N ASP A 78 -3.72 16.63 -9.64
CA ASP A 78 -4.91 17.29 -9.12
C ASP A 78 -6.12 16.36 -8.99
N CYS A 79 -6.91 16.60 -7.93
CA CYS A 79 -8.25 16.04 -7.81
C CYS A 79 -9.15 16.52 -8.95
N GLN A 80 -10.13 15.71 -9.34
CA GLN A 80 -11.18 16.14 -10.24
C GLN A 80 -12.02 17.23 -9.57
N ALA A 81 -12.44 18.23 -10.36
CA ALA A 81 -13.30 19.31 -9.88
C ALA A 81 -14.53 18.74 -9.14
N PRO A 82 -14.86 19.22 -7.92
CA PRO A 82 -15.96 18.66 -7.14
C PRO A 82 -17.30 18.70 -7.88
N VAL A 83 -18.05 17.60 -7.76
CA VAL A 83 -19.34 17.42 -8.43
C VAL A 83 -20.45 17.42 -7.40
N LEU A 84 -21.24 18.51 -7.38
CA LEU A 84 -22.51 18.59 -6.67
C LEU A 84 -23.62 17.94 -7.49
N ARG A 85 -24.25 16.88 -6.96
CA ARG A 85 -25.47 16.25 -7.51
C ARG A 85 -26.39 15.87 -6.36
N ASP A 86 -27.69 16.16 -6.49
CA ASP A 86 -28.71 15.82 -5.49
C ASP A 86 -28.34 16.24 -4.05
N GLY A 87 -27.84 17.47 -3.88
CA GLY A 87 -27.39 18.01 -2.59
C GLY A 87 -26.12 17.37 -2.02
N LYS A 88 -25.47 16.46 -2.75
CA LYS A 88 -24.24 15.78 -2.36
C LYS A 88 -23.06 16.28 -3.18
N THR A 89 -22.07 16.87 -2.52
CA THR A 89 -20.77 17.11 -3.15
C THR A 89 -19.97 15.83 -3.12
N SER A 90 -19.38 15.48 -4.25
CA SER A 90 -18.43 14.37 -4.37
C SER A 90 -17.07 14.85 -4.87
N ILE A 91 -16.01 14.26 -4.31
CA ILE A 91 -14.61 14.53 -4.67
C ILE A 91 -13.99 13.21 -5.15
N LYS A 92 -13.25 13.27 -6.25
CA LYS A 92 -12.50 12.14 -6.81
C LYS A 92 -11.05 12.52 -7.03
N CYS A 93 -10.13 11.72 -6.53
CA CYS A 93 -8.70 11.96 -6.65
C CYS A 93 -7.95 10.64 -6.94
N THR A 94 -6.74 10.75 -7.47
CA THR A 94 -5.79 9.64 -7.53
C THR A 94 -4.79 9.78 -6.38
N LEU A 95 -4.43 8.66 -5.75
CA LEU A 95 -3.42 8.60 -4.70
C LEU A 95 -2.17 7.89 -5.22
N ASP A 96 -0.99 8.32 -4.79
CA ASP A 96 0.28 7.62 -4.94
C ASP A 96 0.78 7.11 -3.58
N PHE A 97 1.46 5.97 -3.61
CA PHE A 97 2.05 5.26 -2.48
C PHE A 97 3.52 4.86 -2.77
N ALA A 98 4.18 5.43 -3.78
CA ALA A 98 5.57 5.08 -4.16
C ALA A 98 6.60 5.23 -3.03
N GLY A 99 6.31 6.07 -2.02
CA GLY A 99 7.15 6.17 -0.81
C GLY A 99 7.04 4.96 0.14
N MET A 100 6.04 4.07 -0.02
CA MET A 100 5.92 2.87 0.79
C MET A 100 7.04 1.86 0.47
N THR A 101 7.59 1.26 1.53
CA THR A 101 8.67 0.27 1.44
C THR A 101 8.29 -1.01 2.18
N ALA A 102 8.79 -2.15 1.71
CA ALA A 102 8.61 -3.43 2.38
C ALA A 102 9.96 -4.16 2.53
N ASN A 103 10.40 -4.36 3.77
CA ASN A 103 11.64 -5.07 4.09
C ASN A 103 11.34 -6.51 4.52
N TYR A 104 12.16 -7.49 4.13
CA TYR A 104 11.99 -8.89 4.49
C TYR A 104 13.28 -9.53 4.95
N THR A 105 13.16 -10.43 5.90
CA THR A 105 14.19 -11.41 6.22
C THR A 105 13.75 -12.75 5.67
N THR A 106 14.54 -13.29 4.74
CA THR A 106 14.37 -14.66 4.23
C THR A 106 15.54 -15.51 4.70
N MET A 107 15.25 -16.63 5.34
CA MET A 107 16.23 -17.71 5.51
C MET A 107 16.16 -18.63 4.30
N VAL A 108 17.32 -18.93 3.72
CA VAL A 108 17.46 -19.75 2.52
C VAL A 108 18.52 -20.82 2.80
N GLY A 109 18.28 -22.06 2.38
CA GLY A 109 19.27 -23.13 2.45
C GLY A 109 18.72 -24.50 2.03
N ASP A 110 19.60 -25.50 2.10
CA ASP A 110 19.19 -26.90 2.30
C ASP A 110 19.80 -27.42 3.63
N GLU A 111 19.55 -28.68 3.99
CA GLU A 111 20.04 -29.27 5.25
C GLU A 111 21.58 -29.42 5.33
N THR A 112 22.28 -29.19 4.22
CA THR A 112 23.72 -29.43 4.04
C THR A 112 24.52 -28.19 3.60
N ILE A 113 23.88 -27.16 3.04
CA ILE A 113 24.54 -25.98 2.46
C ILE A 113 23.93 -24.69 3.03
N TYR A 114 24.73 -23.96 3.81
CA TYR A 114 24.56 -22.57 4.27
C TYR A 114 23.11 -22.08 4.43
N ARG A 115 22.55 -22.23 5.65
CA ARG A 115 21.38 -21.44 6.08
C ARG A 115 21.75 -19.97 6.22
N GLY A 116 21.54 -19.20 5.15
CA GLY A 116 21.81 -17.76 5.11
C GLY A 116 20.60 -16.93 5.52
N ALA A 117 20.75 -16.03 6.49
CA ALA A 117 19.77 -14.99 6.75
C ALA A 117 20.00 -13.81 5.79
N HIS A 118 19.04 -13.56 4.90
CA HIS A 118 19.16 -12.52 3.88
C HIS A 118 18.10 -11.42 4.06
N ASN A 119 18.58 -10.21 4.35
CA ASN A 119 17.74 -9.01 4.37
C ASN A 119 17.51 -8.51 2.94
N ARG A 120 16.26 -8.24 2.58
CA ARG A 120 15.80 -7.77 1.27
C ARG A 120 14.95 -6.50 1.42
N THR A 121 15.14 -5.52 0.55
CA THR A 121 14.37 -4.27 0.55
C THR A 121 13.61 -4.14 -0.76
N ILE A 122 12.29 -4.12 -0.68
CA ILE A 122 11.39 -4.15 -1.82
C ILE A 122 10.73 -2.79 -1.91
N ARG A 123 10.96 -2.09 -3.02
CA ARG A 123 10.43 -0.73 -3.24
C ARG A 123 9.17 -0.83 -4.12
N ARG A 124 8.14 -0.02 -3.81
CA ARG A 124 7.10 0.28 -4.81
C ARG A 124 7.76 1.11 -5.91
N ASP A 125 7.56 0.70 -7.15
CA ASP A 125 7.84 1.57 -8.29
C ASP A 125 6.63 2.45 -8.56
N PHE A 126 5.44 1.86 -8.48
CA PHE A 126 4.19 2.57 -8.68
C PHE A 126 3.02 1.86 -8.00
N LEU A 127 2.17 2.64 -7.34
CA LEU A 127 0.94 2.17 -6.72
C LEU A 127 -0.09 3.31 -6.75
N CYS A 128 -1.03 3.23 -7.68
CA CYS A 128 -2.17 4.14 -7.73
C CYS A 128 -3.35 3.57 -6.94
N ALA A 129 -4.06 4.44 -6.22
CA ALA A 129 -5.44 4.17 -5.80
C ALA A 129 -6.41 5.25 -6.31
N VAL A 130 -7.66 4.85 -6.53
CA VAL A 130 -8.78 5.77 -6.75
C VAL A 130 -9.47 6.03 -5.42
N PHE A 131 -9.52 7.30 -5.04
CA PHE A 131 -10.22 7.81 -3.87
C PHE A 131 -11.49 8.53 -4.31
N ASN A 132 -12.66 8.13 -3.81
CA ASN A 132 -13.91 8.88 -3.94
C ASN A 132 -14.53 9.10 -2.56
N SER A 133 -14.84 10.35 -2.22
CA SER A 133 -15.59 10.73 -1.00
C SER A 133 -16.81 11.59 -1.36
N PHE A 134 -17.77 11.69 -0.45
CA PHE A 134 -18.89 12.63 -0.56
C PHE A 134 -19.37 13.14 0.79
N HIS A 135 -20.06 14.27 0.77
CA HIS A 135 -20.83 14.82 1.89
C HIS A 135 -22.24 15.19 1.40
N ASP A 136 -23.25 15.04 2.25
CA ASP A 136 -24.65 15.36 1.95
C ASP A 136 -25.07 16.58 2.76
N HIS A 137 -25.05 17.75 2.13
CA HIS A 137 -25.30 19.05 2.79
C HIS A 137 -26.71 19.17 3.39
N ARG A 138 -27.60 18.20 3.10
CA ARG A 138 -28.97 18.12 3.63
C ARG A 138 -29.05 17.39 4.97
N LEU A 139 -27.94 16.82 5.47
CA LEU A 139 -27.89 16.01 6.68
C LEU A 139 -26.76 16.47 7.62
N PRO A 140 -26.97 16.53 8.94
CA PRO A 140 -25.91 16.79 9.91
C PRO A 140 -25.06 15.52 10.13
N ARG A 141 -24.35 15.08 9.09
CA ARG A 141 -23.52 13.87 9.07
C ARG A 141 -22.13 14.19 8.49
N PRO A 142 -21.05 13.58 9.01
CA PRO A 142 -19.71 13.78 8.46
C PRO A 142 -19.60 13.28 7.02
N ALA A 143 -18.52 13.67 6.33
CA ALA A 143 -18.19 13.13 5.02
C ALA A 143 -17.91 11.63 5.06
N LEU A 144 -18.15 10.94 3.94
CA LEU A 144 -18.06 9.50 3.82
C LEU A 144 -17.11 9.09 2.69
N LEU A 145 -16.19 8.18 3.00
CA LEU A 145 -15.39 7.48 1.99
C LEU A 145 -16.30 6.50 1.23
N ARG A 146 -16.52 6.74 -0.06
CA ARG A 146 -17.39 5.92 -0.92
C ARG A 146 -16.62 4.87 -1.69
N THR A 147 -15.41 5.20 -2.12
CA THR A 147 -14.52 4.31 -2.85
C THR A 147 -13.10 4.49 -2.37
N PHE A 148 -12.45 3.38 -2.08
CA PHE A 148 -11.00 3.27 -2.01
C PHE A 148 -10.64 1.98 -2.73
N GLU A 149 -10.08 2.14 -3.93
CA GLU A 149 -9.78 1.05 -4.87
C GLU A 149 -8.31 1.13 -5.28
N VAL A 150 -7.60 0.02 -5.14
CA VAL A 150 -6.15 -0.11 -5.34
C VAL A 150 -5.91 -1.10 -6.50
N PRO A 151 -6.08 -0.69 -7.77
CA PRO A 151 -6.17 -1.61 -8.90
C PRO A 151 -4.83 -2.18 -9.36
N HIS A 152 -3.74 -1.40 -9.34
CA HIS A 152 -2.45 -1.78 -9.93
C HIS A 152 -1.30 -1.57 -8.94
N LEU A 153 -0.54 -2.65 -8.70
CA LEU A 153 0.48 -2.77 -7.66
C LEU A 153 1.81 -3.22 -8.29
N HIS A 154 2.67 -2.27 -8.64
CA HIS A 154 3.98 -2.54 -9.27
C HIS A 154 5.15 -2.34 -8.30
N PHE A 155 6.18 -3.16 -8.44
CA PHE A 155 7.35 -3.21 -7.57
C PHE A 155 8.62 -3.41 -8.38
N THR A 156 9.72 -2.93 -7.81
CA THR A 156 11.03 -3.52 -8.04
C THR A 156 11.56 -4.06 -6.71
N THR A 157 11.63 -5.40 -6.62
CA THR A 157 12.43 -6.07 -5.59
C THR A 157 13.91 -5.79 -5.82
N LEU A 158 14.56 -5.12 -4.86
CA LEU A 158 16.01 -4.94 -4.84
C LEU A 158 16.65 -6.02 -3.96
N TYR A 159 17.76 -6.57 -4.44
CA TYR A 159 18.47 -7.66 -3.80
C TYR A 159 19.82 -7.17 -3.28
N ASN A 160 19.99 -7.21 -1.95
CA ASN A 160 21.23 -6.81 -1.29
C ASN A 160 22.38 -7.83 -1.48
N SER A 161 22.10 -8.98 -2.08
CA SER A 161 23.06 -10.01 -2.48
C SER A 161 22.40 -10.99 -3.45
N ASP A 162 23.14 -11.53 -4.42
CA ASP A 162 22.67 -12.70 -5.17
C ASP A 162 22.63 -13.94 -4.27
N LEU A 163 21.68 -14.84 -4.53
CA LEU A 163 21.57 -16.15 -3.86
C LEU A 163 22.39 -17.24 -4.59
N HIS A 164 23.26 -16.85 -5.53
CA HIS A 164 23.96 -17.74 -6.48
C HIS A 164 23.04 -18.74 -7.22
N LEU A 165 21.75 -18.41 -7.34
CA LEU A 165 20.76 -19.17 -8.09
C LEU A 165 20.95 -18.97 -9.59
N ASN A 166 20.58 -19.99 -10.38
CA ASN A 166 20.43 -19.80 -11.82
C ASN A 166 19.23 -18.87 -12.12
N THR A 167 19.23 -18.25 -13.30
CA THR A 167 18.26 -17.23 -13.71
C THR A 167 16.80 -17.66 -13.54
N GLU A 168 16.48 -18.93 -13.78
CA GLU A 168 15.11 -19.44 -13.64
C GLU A 168 14.70 -19.54 -12.18
N ARG A 169 15.57 -20.06 -11.31
CA ARG A 169 15.29 -20.14 -9.87
C ARG A 169 15.26 -18.75 -9.22
N GLN A 170 16.09 -17.82 -9.68
CA GLN A 170 16.04 -16.41 -9.26
C GLN A 170 14.73 -15.72 -9.70
N ARG A 171 14.24 -16.02 -10.91
CA ARG A 171 12.93 -15.56 -11.41
C ARG A 171 11.76 -16.10 -10.57
N GLN A 172 11.79 -17.38 -10.22
CA GLN A 172 10.78 -18.02 -9.36
C GLN A 172 10.81 -17.43 -7.94
N PHE A 173 12.01 -17.27 -7.34
CA PHE A 173 12.17 -16.60 -6.04
C PHE A 173 11.52 -15.20 -6.04
N LYS A 174 11.83 -14.39 -7.07
CA LYS A 174 11.25 -13.06 -7.24
C LYS A 174 9.72 -13.09 -7.31
N ALA A 175 9.16 -13.99 -8.12
CA ALA A 175 7.71 -14.10 -8.29
C ALA A 175 6.99 -14.49 -6.99
N HIS A 176 7.51 -15.46 -6.24
CA HIS A 176 6.92 -15.88 -4.95
C HIS A 176 6.94 -14.75 -3.91
N ILE A 177 8.08 -14.08 -3.76
CA ILE A 177 8.22 -12.94 -2.84
C ILE A 177 7.29 -11.79 -3.26
N GLU A 178 7.30 -11.37 -4.53
CA GLU A 178 6.45 -10.27 -5.01
C GLU A 178 4.95 -10.57 -4.88
N ALA A 179 4.54 -11.83 -5.05
CA ALA A 179 3.17 -12.27 -4.80
C ALA A 179 2.78 -12.17 -3.30
N LYS A 180 3.63 -12.65 -2.38
CA LYS A 180 3.40 -12.57 -0.93
C LYS A 180 3.35 -11.11 -0.43
N VAL A 181 4.26 -10.27 -0.93
CA VAL A 181 4.29 -8.82 -0.64
C VAL A 181 3.02 -8.15 -1.15
N LYS A 182 2.57 -8.50 -2.37
CA LYS A 182 1.34 -7.96 -2.97
C LYS A 182 0.12 -8.34 -2.13
N GLN A 183 -0.01 -9.61 -1.76
CA GLN A 183 -1.14 -10.11 -0.96
C GLN A 183 -1.26 -9.32 0.35
N THR A 184 -0.22 -9.33 1.20
CA THR A 184 -0.36 -8.75 2.55
C THR A 184 -0.36 -7.22 2.55
N LEU A 185 0.21 -6.54 1.53
CA LEU A 185 -0.06 -5.10 1.35
C LEU A 185 -1.52 -4.84 0.94
N GLN A 186 -2.14 -5.68 0.11
CA GLN A 186 -3.58 -5.55 -0.20
C GLN A 186 -4.45 -5.80 1.03
N GLU A 187 -4.13 -6.81 1.84
CA GLU A 187 -4.82 -7.11 3.11
C GLU A 187 -4.78 -5.88 4.06
N ALA A 188 -3.59 -5.34 4.33
CA ALA A 188 -3.42 -4.16 5.18
C ALA A 188 -4.08 -2.89 4.61
N LEU A 189 -4.02 -2.68 3.29
CA LEU A 189 -4.63 -1.51 2.65
C LEU A 189 -6.17 -1.55 2.68
N TYR A 190 -6.78 -2.71 2.41
CA TYR A 190 -8.25 -2.82 2.33
C TYR A 190 -8.93 -3.03 3.69
N ALA A 191 -8.21 -3.49 4.71
CA ALA A 191 -8.70 -3.57 6.09
C ALA A 191 -8.34 -2.30 6.89
N ASP A 192 -7.25 -2.34 7.66
CA ASP A 192 -6.92 -1.35 8.68
C ASP A 192 -6.67 0.06 8.12
N TYR A 193 -5.94 0.17 7.01
CA TYR A 193 -5.67 1.48 6.42
C TYR A 193 -6.96 2.14 5.89
N LYS A 194 -7.83 1.36 5.24
CA LYS A 194 -9.16 1.83 4.79
C LYS A 194 -10.04 2.26 5.97
N LEU A 195 -9.94 1.61 7.13
CA LEU A 195 -10.64 2.01 8.36
C LEU A 195 -10.17 3.39 8.84
N GLN A 196 -8.85 3.61 8.95
CA GLN A 196 -8.33 4.92 9.38
C GLN A 196 -8.58 6.01 8.33
N LEU A 197 -8.46 5.70 7.03
CA LEU A 197 -8.80 6.63 5.94
C LEU A 197 -10.29 7.04 5.98
N THR A 198 -11.19 6.11 6.31
CA THR A 198 -12.62 6.41 6.47
C THR A 198 -12.86 7.37 7.65
N ARG A 199 -12.17 7.15 8.78
CA ARG A 199 -12.22 8.03 9.96
C ARG A 199 -11.61 9.41 9.66
N ALA A 200 -10.48 9.47 8.97
CA ALA A 200 -9.82 10.70 8.55
C ALA A 200 -10.71 11.57 7.65
N VAL A 201 -11.40 10.94 6.68
CA VAL A 201 -12.40 11.59 5.84
C VAL A 201 -13.56 12.14 6.66
N ALA A 202 -14.09 11.35 7.61
CA ALA A 202 -15.19 11.79 8.47
C ALA A 202 -14.80 12.91 9.45
N ALA A 203 -13.52 13.00 9.84
CA ALA A 203 -12.97 14.01 10.75
C ALA A 203 -12.46 15.28 10.04
N THR A 204 -12.50 15.34 8.71
CA THR A 204 -12.03 16.50 7.94
C THR A 204 -13.23 17.33 7.42
N PRO A 205 -13.25 18.67 7.62
CA PRO A 205 -14.27 19.53 7.03
C PRO A 205 -14.32 19.38 5.51
N PHE A 206 -15.50 19.12 4.96
CA PHE A 206 -15.66 18.90 3.52
C PHE A 206 -15.78 20.23 2.76
N PRO A 207 -15.25 20.35 1.52
CA PRO A 207 -15.45 21.54 0.69
C PRO A 207 -16.93 21.85 0.43
N ASN A 208 -17.30 23.10 0.71
CA ASN A 208 -18.60 23.68 0.36
C ASN A 208 -18.61 24.14 -1.11
N VAL A 209 -19.74 24.00 -1.80
CA VAL A 209 -19.90 24.18 -3.26
C VAL A 209 -21.17 24.96 -3.59
#